data_AF-A0A354KA73-F1
#
_entry.id   AF-A0A354KA73-F1
#
_cell.length_a   1.000
_cell.length_b   1.000
_cell.length_c   1.000
_cell.angle_alpha   90.00
_cell.angle_beta   90.00
_cell.angle_gamma   90.00
#
_symmetry.space_group_name_H-M   'P 1'
#
loop_
_entity.id
_entity.type
_entity.pdbx_description
1 polymer ?
#
loop_
_entity_poly.entity_id
_entity_poly.type
_entity_poly.pdbx_seq_one_letter_code
_entity_poly.pdbx_strand_id
1 'polypeptide(L)'
;MKKLMLSLALSGLMLAGFAQEKKDVKPEMKEVQASMHKHKTGRMHDSFKNKTPEEVAKMKTDRMDQKLKFTDKQRKDIYAFNLKQAKDHQKLAAERKEYRAKVKKQRVAEHEKMMGMLTPEQQKTLKDSYAENRKMHKEHWKRDRQLKRKDFRKGEVNKTNDAEVKAS
;
A
#
# COMPACT_ATOMS: atom_id res chain seq x y z
N MET A 1 38.94 -41.84 50.66
CA MET A 1 39.53 -40.76 51.49
C MET A 1 38.95 -39.44 50.98
N LYS A 2 38.02 -38.80 51.73
CA LYS A 2 38.18 -37.49 52.44
C LYS A 2 38.73 -36.39 51.49
N LYS A 3 38.06 -35.26 51.19
CA LYS A 3 37.48 -34.17 52.04
C LYS A 3 36.50 -33.32 51.14
N LEU A 4 35.24 -33.02 51.55
CA LEU A 4 34.72 -31.78 52.19
C LEU A 4 35.01 -30.48 51.40
N MET A 5 34.07 -29.59 51.02
CA MET A 5 33.04 -28.84 51.78
C MET A 5 31.96 -28.35 50.77
N LEU A 6 30.63 -28.45 50.98
CA LEU A 6 29.74 -27.72 51.90
C LEU A 6 29.74 -26.18 51.74
N SER A 7 28.77 -25.65 50.99
CA SER A 7 28.12 -24.36 51.31
C SER A 7 26.65 -24.39 50.88
N LEU A 8 25.82 -24.77 51.85
CA LEU A 8 24.39 -24.56 51.84
C LEU A 8 24.14 -23.15 52.38
N ALA A 9 23.58 -22.25 51.58
CA ALA A 9 22.93 -21.05 52.09
C ALA A 9 21.50 -21.03 51.57
N LEU A 10 20.61 -21.48 52.44
CA LEU A 10 19.16 -21.28 52.37
C LEU A 10 18.86 -19.78 52.30
N SER A 11 18.05 -19.39 51.33
CA SER A 11 17.00 -18.40 51.57
C SER A 11 15.77 -18.81 50.77
N GLY A 12 14.97 -19.66 51.41
CA GLY A 12 13.59 -19.88 51.00
C GLY A 12 12.79 -18.60 51.23
N LEU A 13 12.02 -18.22 50.21
CA LEU A 13 10.71 -17.61 50.42
C LEU A 13 9.78 -18.12 49.31
N MET A 14 9.04 -19.17 49.63
CA MET A 14 7.82 -19.55 48.92
C MET A 14 6.67 -18.82 49.63
N LEU A 15 5.87 -18.01 48.92
CA LEU A 15 4.40 -18.09 48.92
C LEU A 15 3.73 -16.97 48.12
N ALA A 16 2.55 -17.32 47.58
CA ALA A 16 1.48 -16.50 47.01
C ALA A 16 1.78 -15.90 45.63
N GLY A 17 1.21 -16.39 44.52
CA GLY A 17 -0.20 -16.71 44.36
C GLY A 17 -0.95 -15.47 43.90
N PHE A 18 -0.82 -15.09 42.63
CA PHE A 18 -1.85 -14.34 41.90
C PHE A 18 -1.84 -14.77 40.43
N ALA A 19 -2.67 -15.77 40.15
CA ALA A 19 -3.40 -15.79 38.91
C ALA A 19 -4.29 -14.55 38.90
N GLN A 20 -3.92 -13.55 38.11
CA GLN A 20 -4.80 -12.44 37.80
C GLN A 20 -4.94 -12.35 36.28
N GLU A 21 -5.97 -13.08 35.83
CA GLU A 21 -7.05 -12.50 35.04
C GLU A 21 -6.65 -11.81 33.73
N LYS A 22 -6.91 -12.53 32.64
CA LYS A 22 -7.08 -11.96 31.31
C LYS A 22 -8.11 -10.82 31.40
N LYS A 23 -7.63 -9.58 31.40
CA LYS A 23 -8.48 -8.42 31.12
C LYS A 23 -8.43 -8.16 29.63
N ASP A 24 -9.57 -8.46 29.01
CA ASP A 24 -9.96 -8.04 27.68
C ASP A 24 -9.76 -6.52 27.51
N VAL A 25 -8.65 -6.13 26.89
CA VAL A 25 -8.48 -4.78 26.35
C VAL A 25 -9.01 -4.79 24.92
N LYS A 26 -10.26 -4.35 24.80
CA LYS A 26 -11.04 -3.93 23.63
C LYS A 26 -10.29 -3.91 22.28
N PRO A 27 -10.78 -4.61 21.23
CA PRO A 27 -10.19 -4.60 19.89
C PRO A 27 -10.55 -3.36 19.04
N GLU A 28 -11.36 -2.42 19.54
CA GLU A 28 -11.95 -1.37 18.70
C GLU A 28 -10.97 -0.30 18.18
N MET A 29 -9.80 -0.10 18.80
CA MET A 29 -8.86 0.93 18.32
C MET A 29 -7.97 0.47 17.15
N LYS A 30 -7.87 -0.85 16.90
CA LYS A 30 -7.11 -1.38 15.76
C LYS A 30 -7.88 -1.28 14.44
N GLU A 31 -9.21 -1.36 14.47
CA GLU A 31 -10.03 -1.20 13.25
C GLU A 31 -10.14 0.27 12.81
N VAL A 32 -10.19 1.22 13.75
CA VAL A 32 -10.27 2.65 13.42
C VAL A 32 -8.96 3.18 12.83
N GLN A 33 -7.79 2.64 13.21
CA GLN A 33 -6.50 3.02 12.60
C GLN A 33 -6.20 2.28 11.29
N ALA A 34 -6.72 1.06 11.10
CA ALA A 34 -6.56 0.31 9.85
C ALA A 34 -7.37 0.92 8.68
N SER A 35 -8.45 1.64 8.96
CA SER A 35 -9.31 2.29 7.94
C SER A 35 -8.75 3.62 7.39
N MET A 36 -7.87 4.30 8.16
CA MET A 36 -7.33 5.62 7.80
C MET A 36 -6.19 5.59 6.76
N HIS A 37 -5.54 4.45 6.51
CA HIS A 37 -4.31 4.38 5.71
C HIS A 37 -4.42 3.72 4.33
N LYS A 38 -5.62 3.46 3.81
CA LYS A 38 -5.80 3.06 2.40
C LYS A 38 -5.71 4.26 1.44
N HIS A 39 -4.48 4.66 1.12
CA HIS A 39 -4.03 5.29 -0.14
C HIS A 39 -5.01 6.23 -0.88
N LYS A 40 -4.95 7.54 -0.58
CA LYS A 40 -5.66 8.58 -1.37
C LYS A 40 -5.22 8.66 -2.85
N THR A 41 -4.01 8.17 -3.18
CA THR A 41 -3.52 8.08 -4.57
C THR A 41 -3.98 6.82 -5.31
N GLY A 42 -4.43 5.77 -4.60
CA GLY A 42 -5.01 4.56 -5.19
C GLY A 42 -6.54 4.64 -5.36
N ARG A 43 -7.23 5.39 -4.49
CA ARG A 43 -8.70 5.49 -4.48
C ARG A 43 -9.30 6.08 -5.76
N MET A 44 -8.64 7.04 -6.41
CA MET A 44 -9.15 7.61 -7.67
C MET A 44 -9.02 6.63 -8.85
N HIS A 45 -8.00 5.78 -8.82
CA HIS A 45 -7.81 4.76 -9.85
C HIS A 45 -8.72 3.55 -9.62
N ASP A 46 -9.12 3.28 -8.36
CA ASP A 46 -10.07 2.21 -7.99
C ASP A 46 -11.53 2.56 -8.24
N SER A 47 -11.94 3.84 -8.17
CA SER A 47 -13.36 4.21 -8.27
C SER A 47 -14.01 3.89 -9.63
N PHE A 48 -13.19 3.62 -10.65
CA PHE A 48 -13.62 3.22 -11.99
C PHE A 48 -13.21 1.78 -12.34
N LYS A 49 -12.53 1.06 -11.45
CA LYS A 49 -12.22 -0.35 -11.69
C LYS A 49 -13.53 -1.14 -11.63
N ASN A 50 -13.71 -2.00 -12.63
CA ASN A 50 -14.87 -2.88 -12.80
C ASN A 50 -16.19 -2.21 -13.19
N LYS A 51 -16.17 -0.93 -13.58
CA LYS A 51 -17.37 -0.23 -14.03
C LYS A 51 -17.51 -0.25 -15.54
N THR A 52 -18.75 -0.21 -16.02
CA THR A 52 -19.00 -0.15 -17.47
C THR A 52 -18.63 1.24 -18.02
N PRO A 53 -18.31 1.37 -19.32
CA PRO A 53 -18.04 2.68 -19.92
C PRO A 53 -19.17 3.70 -19.71
N GLU A 54 -20.41 3.24 -19.67
CA GLU A 54 -21.60 4.06 -19.45
C GLU A 54 -21.67 4.60 -18.02
N GLU A 55 -21.41 3.76 -17.03
CA GLU A 55 -21.30 4.19 -15.62
C GLU A 55 -20.15 5.17 -15.43
N VAL A 56 -18.99 4.90 -16.07
CA VAL A 56 -17.84 5.81 -16.05
C VAL A 56 -18.21 7.16 -16.65
N ALA A 57 -18.91 7.15 -17.80
CA ALA A 57 -19.34 8.37 -18.46
C ALA A 57 -20.32 9.16 -17.59
N LYS A 58 -21.33 8.48 -17.02
CA LYS A 58 -22.32 9.10 -16.14
C LYS A 58 -21.68 9.75 -14.93
N MET A 59 -20.83 9.03 -14.18
CA MET A 59 -20.16 9.61 -13.01
C MET A 59 -19.24 10.78 -13.36
N LYS A 60 -18.57 10.73 -14.52
CA LYS A 60 -17.74 11.85 -14.98
C LYS A 60 -18.60 13.08 -15.28
N THR A 61 -19.69 12.88 -16.00
CA THR A 61 -20.64 13.95 -16.31
C THR A 61 -21.27 14.51 -15.04
N ASP A 62 -21.77 13.67 -14.13
CA ASP A 62 -22.38 14.09 -12.86
C ASP A 62 -21.39 14.88 -11.99
N ARG A 63 -20.13 14.44 -11.92
CA ARG A 63 -19.08 15.15 -11.17
C ARG A 63 -18.75 16.52 -11.76
N MET A 64 -18.81 16.64 -13.09
CA MET A 64 -18.61 17.93 -13.77
C MET A 64 -19.82 18.84 -13.59
N ASP A 65 -21.02 18.27 -13.70
CA ASP A 65 -22.29 18.97 -13.52
C ASP A 65 -22.45 19.55 -12.11
N GLN A 66 -22.05 18.81 -11.07
CA GLN A 66 -22.04 19.33 -9.70
C GLN A 66 -21.23 20.62 -9.52
N LYS A 67 -20.20 20.83 -10.35
CA LYS A 67 -19.32 21.99 -10.26
C LYS A 67 -19.71 23.11 -11.22
N LEU A 68 -20.19 22.75 -12.40
CA LEU A 68 -20.38 23.66 -13.52
C LEU A 68 -21.85 23.92 -13.84
N LYS A 69 -22.78 23.16 -13.24
CA LYS A 69 -24.24 23.25 -13.38
C LYS A 69 -24.67 23.32 -14.85
N PHE A 70 -24.56 22.20 -15.56
CA PHE A 70 -24.83 22.17 -16.99
C PHE A 70 -26.32 22.31 -17.30
N THR A 71 -26.61 22.93 -18.45
CA THR A 71 -27.92 22.82 -19.09
C THR A 71 -28.14 21.41 -19.64
N ASP A 72 -29.39 21.02 -19.89
CA ASP A 72 -29.72 19.67 -20.38
C ASP A 72 -29.04 19.32 -21.70
N LYS A 73 -28.89 20.30 -22.59
CA LYS A 73 -28.18 20.14 -23.86
C LYS A 73 -26.69 19.85 -23.63
N GLN A 74 -26.03 20.67 -22.80
CA GLN A 74 -24.63 20.48 -22.45
C GLN A 74 -24.38 19.14 -21.75
N ARG A 75 -25.29 18.72 -20.86
CA ARG A 75 -25.20 17.44 -20.17
C ARG A 75 -25.21 16.26 -21.14
N LYS A 76 -26.08 16.29 -22.15
CA LYS A 76 -26.16 15.25 -23.20
C LYS A 76 -24.87 15.20 -24.03
N ASP A 77 -24.38 16.35 -24.48
CA ASP A 77 -23.16 16.44 -25.30
C ASP A 77 -21.92 15.95 -24.52
N ILE A 78 -21.78 16.37 -23.26
CA ILE A 78 -20.68 15.98 -22.38
C ILE A 78 -20.75 14.49 -22.03
N TYR A 79 -21.95 13.95 -21.81
CA TYR A 79 -22.14 12.51 -21.61
C TYR A 79 -21.68 11.71 -22.84
N ALA A 80 -22.09 12.10 -24.04
CA ALA A 80 -21.68 11.43 -25.27
C ALA A 80 -20.15 11.47 -25.46
N PHE A 81 -19.52 12.61 -25.18
CA PHE A 81 -18.06 12.76 -25.19
C PHE A 81 -17.38 11.82 -24.18
N ASN A 82 -17.85 11.81 -22.94
CA ASN A 82 -17.30 10.97 -21.88
C ASN A 82 -17.48 9.47 -22.16
N LEU A 83 -18.58 9.08 -22.80
CA LEU A 83 -18.85 7.70 -23.21
C LEU A 83 -17.86 7.22 -24.28
N LYS A 84 -17.58 8.05 -25.29
CA LYS A 84 -16.57 7.73 -26.30
C LYS A 84 -15.20 7.52 -25.65
N GLN A 85 -14.78 8.45 -24.80
CA GLN A 85 -13.52 8.35 -24.07
C GLN A 85 -13.45 7.09 -23.19
N ALA A 86 -14.54 6.75 -22.49
CA ALA A 86 -14.57 5.57 -21.64
C ALA A 86 -14.45 4.27 -22.45
N LYS A 87 -15.08 4.19 -23.63
CA LYS A 87 -14.93 3.04 -24.55
C LYS A 87 -13.50 2.93 -25.09
N ASP A 88 -12.89 4.04 -25.49
CA ASP A 88 -11.51 4.05 -25.98
C ASP A 88 -10.52 3.61 -24.90
N HIS A 89 -10.71 4.08 -23.66
CA HIS A 89 -9.92 3.62 -22.52
C HIS A 89 -10.09 2.13 -22.24
N GLN A 90 -11.29 1.58 -22.37
CA GLN A 90 -11.54 0.15 -22.17
C GLN A 90 -10.78 -0.70 -23.20
N LYS A 91 -10.82 -0.31 -24.48
CA LYS A 91 -10.07 -0.97 -25.55
C LYS A 91 -8.56 -0.94 -25.28
N LEU A 92 -8.02 0.26 -25.02
CA LEU A 92 -6.60 0.43 -24.70
C LEU A 92 -6.18 -0.34 -23.43
N ALA A 93 -7.07 -0.51 -22.46
CA ALA A 93 -6.80 -1.29 -21.27
C ALA A 93 -6.71 -2.80 -21.57
N ALA A 94 -7.59 -3.31 -22.43
CA ALA A 94 -7.55 -4.69 -22.90
C ALA A 94 -6.27 -4.98 -23.69
N GLU A 95 -5.93 -4.12 -24.66
CA GLU A 95 -4.70 -4.23 -25.45
C GLU A 95 -3.44 -4.20 -24.56
N ARG A 96 -3.40 -3.26 -23.60
CA ARG A 96 -2.28 -3.19 -22.63
C ARG A 96 -2.19 -4.44 -21.76
N LYS A 97 -3.31 -5.06 -21.38
CA LYS A 97 -3.32 -6.29 -20.57
C LYS A 97 -2.71 -7.43 -21.37
N GLU A 98 -3.09 -7.59 -22.63
CA GLU A 98 -2.53 -8.62 -23.51
C GLU A 98 -1.04 -8.38 -23.78
N TYR A 99 -0.67 -7.14 -24.12
CA TYR A 99 0.74 -6.78 -24.36
C TYR A 99 1.60 -7.07 -23.11
N ARG A 100 1.13 -6.69 -21.92
CA ARG A 100 1.82 -7.00 -20.66
C ARG A 100 1.96 -8.51 -20.42
N ALA A 101 0.95 -9.30 -20.77
CA ALA A 101 1.02 -10.75 -20.65
C ALA A 101 2.06 -11.35 -21.62
N LYS A 102 2.11 -10.87 -22.87
CA LYS A 102 3.11 -11.29 -23.86
C LYS A 102 4.53 -10.97 -23.40
N VAL A 103 4.77 -9.72 -23.01
CA VAL A 103 6.09 -9.27 -22.52
C VAL A 103 6.49 -10.04 -21.26
N LYS A 104 5.56 -10.33 -20.34
CA LYS A 104 5.87 -11.16 -19.16
C LYS A 104 6.35 -12.55 -19.55
N LYS A 105 5.66 -13.21 -20.49
CA LYS A 105 6.06 -14.54 -20.99
C LYS A 105 7.44 -14.50 -21.66
N GLN A 106 7.69 -13.49 -22.51
CA GLN A 106 8.99 -13.30 -23.16
C GLN A 106 10.11 -13.14 -22.13
N ARG A 107 9.93 -12.26 -21.14
CA ARG A 107 10.94 -12.06 -20.08
C ARG A 107 11.24 -13.32 -19.27
N VAL A 108 10.22 -14.13 -18.98
CA VAL A 108 10.42 -15.40 -18.28
C VAL A 108 11.24 -16.36 -19.14
N ALA A 109 10.87 -16.52 -20.41
CA ALA A 109 11.59 -17.40 -21.34
C ALA A 109 13.03 -16.94 -21.58
N GLU A 110 13.26 -15.64 -21.76
CA GLU A 110 14.61 -15.06 -21.88
C GLU A 110 15.43 -15.27 -20.60
N HIS A 111 14.80 -15.11 -19.44
CA HIS A 111 15.45 -15.34 -18.16
C HIS A 111 15.84 -16.81 -17.99
N GLU A 112 14.97 -17.75 -18.32
CA GLU A 112 15.25 -19.19 -18.28
C GLU A 112 16.41 -19.56 -19.22
N LYS A 113 16.40 -19.04 -20.46
CA LYS A 113 17.51 -19.24 -21.41
C LYS A 113 18.83 -18.71 -20.86
N MET A 114 18.83 -17.50 -20.32
CA MET A 114 20.01 -16.89 -19.71
C MET A 114 20.51 -17.72 -18.53
N MET A 115 19.62 -18.19 -17.65
CA MET A 115 20.00 -19.04 -16.51
C MET A 115 20.61 -20.37 -16.97
N GLY A 116 20.11 -20.96 -18.05
CA GLY A 116 20.66 -22.18 -18.65
C GLY A 116 22.09 -22.03 -19.19
N MET A 117 22.54 -20.80 -19.50
CA MET A 117 23.91 -20.52 -19.96
C MET A 117 24.91 -20.32 -18.82
N LEU A 118 24.44 -20.21 -17.57
CA LEU A 118 25.26 -19.90 -16.40
C LEU A 118 25.65 -21.18 -15.64
N THR A 119 26.82 -21.16 -15.01
CA THR A 119 27.23 -22.23 -14.08
C THR A 119 26.38 -22.19 -12.80
N PRO A 120 26.26 -23.31 -12.06
CA PRO A 120 25.45 -23.35 -10.82
C PRO A 120 25.86 -22.29 -9.78
N GLU A 121 27.15 -22.01 -9.65
CA GLU A 121 27.67 -20.97 -8.75
C GLU A 121 27.28 -19.57 -9.21
N GLN A 122 27.40 -19.27 -10.51
CA GLN A 122 26.97 -17.99 -11.08
C GLN A 122 25.46 -17.78 -10.95
N GLN A 123 24.66 -18.83 -11.15
CA GLN A 123 23.22 -18.79 -10.95
C GLN A 123 22.86 -18.46 -9.49
N LYS A 124 23.58 -19.01 -8.52
CA LYS A 124 23.37 -18.73 -7.10
C LYS A 124 23.67 -17.26 -6.79
N THR A 125 24.84 -16.77 -7.19
CA THR A 125 25.24 -15.36 -7.01
C THR A 125 24.22 -14.40 -7.63
N LEU A 126 23.71 -14.73 -8.82
CA LEU A 126 22.71 -13.90 -9.50
C LEU A 126 21.36 -13.90 -8.77
N LYS A 127 20.90 -15.05 -8.27
CA LYS A 127 19.67 -15.15 -7.46
C LYS A 127 19.77 -14.35 -6.16
N ASP A 128 20.93 -14.40 -5.50
CA ASP A 128 21.19 -13.65 -4.27
C ASP A 128 21.20 -12.14 -4.55
N SER A 129 21.83 -11.70 -5.64
CA SER A 129 21.78 -10.31 -6.10
C SER A 129 20.34 -9.82 -6.33
N TYR A 130 19.49 -10.65 -6.96
CA TYR A 130 18.07 -10.30 -7.12
C TYR A 130 17.30 -10.26 -5.79
N ALA A 131 17.64 -11.09 -4.82
CA ALA A 131 17.02 -11.05 -3.50
C ALA A 131 17.40 -9.76 -2.76
N GLU A 132 18.68 -9.40 -2.77
CA GLU A 132 19.18 -8.17 -2.14
C GLU A 132 18.60 -6.91 -2.81
N ASN A 133 18.60 -6.85 -4.13
CA ASN A 133 17.99 -5.73 -4.87
C ASN A 133 16.51 -5.56 -4.52
N ARG A 134 15.76 -6.66 -4.35
CA ARG A 134 14.36 -6.62 -3.90
C ARG A 134 14.21 -6.10 -2.48
N LYS A 135 15.10 -6.48 -1.55
CA LYS A 135 15.11 -5.96 -0.17
C LYS A 135 15.41 -4.47 -0.15
N MET A 136 16.49 -4.06 -0.81
CA MET A 136 16.89 -2.65 -0.91
C MET A 136 15.77 -1.80 -1.49
N HIS A 137 15.17 -2.22 -2.60
CA HIS A 137 14.04 -1.48 -3.19
C HIS A 137 12.86 -1.34 -2.20
N LYS A 138 12.53 -2.40 -1.46
CA LYS A 138 11.48 -2.38 -0.44
C LYS A 138 11.82 -1.43 0.72
N GLU A 139 13.08 -1.38 1.13
CA GLU A 139 13.55 -0.49 2.19
C GLU A 139 13.55 0.97 1.76
N HIS A 140 14.07 1.27 0.57
CA HIS A 140 13.99 2.60 -0.04
C HIS A 140 12.53 3.07 -0.11
N TRP A 141 11.64 2.25 -0.63
CA TRP A 141 10.21 2.59 -0.68
C TRP A 141 9.61 2.84 0.70
N LYS A 142 9.96 2.03 1.71
CA LYS A 142 9.51 2.24 3.09
C LYS A 142 10.04 3.56 3.66
N ARG A 143 11.31 3.87 3.43
CA ARG A 143 11.95 5.11 3.89
C ARG A 143 11.29 6.33 3.25
N ASP A 144 11.13 6.32 1.93
CA ASP A 144 10.45 7.40 1.19
C ASP A 144 9.03 7.62 1.70
N ARG A 145 8.30 6.52 1.96
CA ARG A 145 6.94 6.60 2.53
C ARG A 145 6.96 7.22 3.93
N GLN A 146 7.96 6.90 4.75
CA GLN A 146 8.08 7.46 6.10
C GLN A 146 8.43 8.95 6.07
N LEU A 147 9.35 9.37 5.20
CA LEU A 147 9.71 10.78 5.01
C LEU A 147 8.49 11.59 4.58
N LYS A 148 7.77 11.15 3.53
CA LYS A 148 6.52 11.79 3.09
C LYS A 148 5.47 11.89 4.21
N ARG A 149 5.41 10.90 5.11
CA ARG A 149 4.51 10.94 6.28
C ARG A 149 4.95 11.96 7.33
N LYS A 150 6.26 12.10 7.56
CA LYS A 150 6.81 13.13 8.46
C LYS A 150 6.58 14.53 7.91
N ASP A 151 6.83 14.75 6.62
CA ASP A 151 6.61 16.04 5.96
C ASP A 151 5.14 16.47 6.05
N PHE A 152 4.22 15.53 5.82
CA PHE A 152 2.79 15.78 5.97
C PHE A 152 2.42 16.19 7.40
N ARG A 153 2.90 15.46 8.42
CA ARG A 153 2.67 15.81 9.83
C ARG A 153 3.24 17.17 10.21
N LYS A 154 4.45 17.50 9.75
CA LYS A 154 5.08 18.81 9.99
C LYS A 154 4.25 19.94 9.36
N GLY A 155 3.71 19.71 8.16
CA GLY A 155 2.80 20.66 7.50
C GLY A 155 1.46 20.84 8.21
N GLU A 156 0.93 19.80 8.86
CA GLU A 156 -0.27 19.92 9.71
C GLU A 156 0.01 20.74 10.98
N VAL A 157 1.12 20.46 11.68
CA VAL A 157 1.51 21.20 12.90
C VAL A 157 1.78 22.68 12.62
N ASN A 158 2.43 23.00 11.50
CA ASN A 158 2.63 24.41 11.13
C ASN A 158 1.30 25.11 10.84
N LYS A 159 0.34 24.44 10.20
CA LYS A 159 -1.00 25.01 9.93
C LYS A 159 -1.81 25.23 11.19
N THR A 160 -1.71 24.34 12.19
CA THR A 160 -2.39 24.54 13.48
C THR A 160 -1.80 25.73 14.22
N ASN A 161 -0.47 25.84 14.23
CA ASN A 161 0.21 26.96 14.88
C ASN A 161 -0.09 28.30 14.17
N ASP A 162 -0.12 28.33 12.84
CA ASP A 162 -0.48 29.52 12.06
C ASP A 162 -1.95 29.92 12.24
N ALA A 163 -2.84 28.96 12.51
CA ALA A 163 -4.26 29.21 12.80
C ALA A 163 -4.46 29.75 14.22
N GLU A 164 -3.71 29.26 15.20
CA GLU A 164 -3.73 29.74 16.59
C GLU A 164 -3.14 31.16 16.70
N VAL A 165 -2.06 31.46 15.98
CA VAL A 165 -1.46 32.82 15.93
C VAL A 165 -2.39 33.84 15.25
N LYS A 166 -3.21 33.43 14.28
CA LYS A 166 -4.19 34.32 13.63
C LYS A 166 -5.48 34.51 14.43
N ALA A 167 -5.71 33.70 15.46
CA ALA A 167 -6.88 33.76 16.32
C ALA A 167 -6.61 34.52 17.65
N SER A 168 -5.36 34.96 17.87
CA SER A 168 -4.92 35.81 18.98
C SER A 168 -4.73 37.24 18.52
#